data_AF-A0A0G4GNB1-F1
#
_entry.id   AF-A0A0G4GNB1-F1
#
_cell.length_a   1.000
_cell.length_b   1.000
_cell.length_c   1.000
_cell.angle_alpha   90.00
_cell.angle_beta   90.00
_cell.angle_gamma   90.00
#
_symmetry.space_group_name_H-M   'P 1'
#
loop_
_entity.id
_entity.type
_entity.pdbx_description
1 polymer ?
#
loop_
_entity_poly.entity_id
_entity_poly.type
_entity_poly.pdbx_seq_one_letter_code
_entity_poly.pdbx_strand_id
1 'polypeptide(L)'
;MDSSHDAPAPSRSERGDLSDDSLRDVIDQIQSIACEMAPLARRARELIQRNQHDNIQAGRRLFGLLANLADAHSALSNELTQTPTNHSKRRMDVDGEAGKWGAGGAVGPNETDNNAQQGRAVPADDGGAKKRRCVDIGPAADGGGHSGGGPVGAGGAGAESQQQQGGASSLSADLTAPRSIQHTHQQQQQHPVWYVLAHRGSDFPLRDVLQLRKTCKWARGLFGAPQLRQLLSQWTTDDELSAEAGLRRAANGQQLLTFDDRQMGEGDLLAALCVAEAGGWSEMSEAVELAGQCGRCQLPVRLTAGDLHQYPNKTAYLAAPRMLAQLKMVGPHIHFGDGVTFQLFQHGDTLRAVKDEDGFEIDIDPPLPPNHPYQQHRQPHDPPVRSCITYWPSTGWVSLGARDYSSVSSFVKSIVLGHFEGTHQINSTGRIINRELRYNNNVPVSVHTTESAVSGVGAFNDRFPVTTRLARAVLGAIISARIFDQ
;
A
#
# COMPACT_ATOMS: atom_id res chain seq x y z
N MET A 1 -54.05 -24.99 -57.27
CA MET A 1 -54.20 -23.74 -56.51
C MET A 1 -52.93 -23.57 -55.72
N ASP A 2 -52.04 -22.75 -56.26
CA ASP A 2 -50.67 -22.52 -55.83
C ASP A 2 -50.61 -21.71 -54.53
N SER A 3 -49.61 -21.99 -53.70
CA SER A 3 -49.21 -21.12 -52.59
C SER A 3 -47.69 -21.18 -52.49
N SER A 4 -47.05 -20.19 -53.11
CA SER A 4 -45.61 -19.92 -53.04
C SER A 4 -45.32 -18.98 -51.86
N HIS A 5 -44.44 -19.40 -50.96
CA HIS A 5 -43.89 -18.58 -49.88
C HIS A 5 -42.62 -17.87 -50.37
N ASP A 6 -42.65 -16.53 -50.39
CA ASP A 6 -41.48 -15.67 -50.56
C ASP A 6 -40.82 -15.37 -49.21
N ALA A 7 -39.50 -15.52 -49.17
CA ALA A 7 -38.63 -15.15 -48.05
C ALA A 7 -38.10 -13.70 -48.20
N PRO A 8 -37.84 -12.96 -47.11
CA PRO A 8 -37.35 -11.59 -47.19
C PRO A 8 -35.83 -11.53 -47.42
N ALA A 9 -35.42 -10.59 -48.26
CA ALA A 9 -34.01 -10.31 -48.58
C ALA A 9 -33.28 -9.57 -47.42
N PRO A 10 -31.96 -9.76 -47.26
CA PRO A 10 -31.18 -9.11 -46.21
C PRO A 10 -30.93 -7.63 -46.52
N SER A 11 -31.12 -6.79 -45.50
CA SER A 11 -30.84 -5.35 -45.50
C SER A 11 -29.36 -5.06 -45.73
N ARG A 12 -29.10 -4.20 -46.71
CA ARG A 12 -27.79 -3.74 -47.17
C ARG A 12 -27.12 -2.90 -46.09
N SER A 13 -26.01 -3.41 -45.55
CA SER A 13 -25.10 -2.74 -44.62
C SER A 13 -24.81 -1.29 -45.04
N GLU A 14 -25.18 -0.33 -44.20
CA GLU A 14 -24.70 1.05 -44.24
C GLU A 14 -23.18 1.03 -44.05
N ARG A 15 -22.45 1.36 -45.12
CA ARG A 15 -21.03 1.63 -45.08
C ARG A 15 -20.90 3.07 -44.60
N GLY A 16 -20.67 3.25 -43.30
CA GLY A 16 -20.44 4.57 -42.71
C GLY A 16 -19.19 5.20 -43.33
N ASP A 17 -19.39 6.22 -44.15
CA ASP A 17 -18.32 7.09 -44.62
C ASP A 17 -17.75 7.84 -43.42
N LEU A 18 -16.52 7.48 -43.05
CA LEU A 18 -15.73 8.21 -42.06
C LEU A 18 -15.49 9.62 -42.62
N SER A 19 -16.03 10.63 -41.95
CA SER A 19 -15.79 12.02 -42.33
C SER A 19 -14.30 12.34 -42.22
N ASP A 20 -13.82 13.20 -43.12
CA ASP A 20 -12.41 13.63 -43.21
C ASP A 20 -11.93 14.26 -41.89
N ASP A 21 -12.84 14.87 -41.13
CA ASP A 21 -12.59 15.43 -39.80
C ASP A 21 -12.29 14.35 -38.75
N SER A 22 -12.98 13.20 -38.81
CA SER A 22 -12.69 12.07 -37.91
C SER A 22 -11.32 11.45 -38.18
N LEU A 23 -10.81 11.57 -39.40
CA LEU A 23 -9.51 11.01 -39.80
C LEU A 23 -8.36 11.93 -39.35
N ARG A 24 -8.57 13.26 -39.39
CA ARG A 24 -7.64 14.24 -38.81
C ARG A 24 -7.51 14.10 -37.30
N ASP A 25 -8.62 13.95 -36.58
CA ASP A 25 -8.60 13.73 -35.13
C ASP A 25 -7.81 12.47 -34.73
N VAL A 26 -7.94 11.40 -35.53
CA VAL A 26 -7.17 10.17 -35.31
C VAL A 26 -5.68 10.37 -35.61
N ILE A 27 -5.33 11.12 -36.65
CA ILE A 27 -3.93 11.43 -36.98
C ILE A 27 -3.29 12.30 -35.88
N ASP A 28 -4.00 13.32 -35.39
CA ASP A 28 -3.53 14.20 -34.32
C ASP A 28 -3.37 13.44 -32.99
N GLN A 29 -4.28 12.50 -32.70
CA GLN A 29 -4.17 11.62 -31.55
C GLN A 29 -2.96 10.67 -31.65
N ILE A 30 -2.68 10.12 -32.85
CA ILE A 30 -1.51 9.28 -33.09
C ILE A 30 -0.22 10.09 -32.92
N GLN A 31 -0.18 11.33 -33.43
CA GLN A 31 0.98 12.22 -33.28
C GLN A 31 1.21 12.63 -31.83
N SER A 32 0.15 12.92 -31.07
CA SER A 32 0.22 13.22 -29.65
C SER A 32 0.83 12.07 -28.84
N ILE A 33 0.36 10.84 -29.07
CA ILE A 33 0.89 9.64 -28.40
C ILE A 33 2.35 9.39 -28.80
N ALA A 34 2.70 9.59 -30.07
CA ALA A 34 4.07 9.44 -30.55
C ALA A 34 5.04 10.44 -29.88
N CYS A 35 4.61 11.70 -29.72
CA CYS A 35 5.38 12.73 -29.01
C CYS A 35 5.56 12.41 -27.52
N GLU A 36 4.55 11.86 -26.84
CA GLU A 36 4.67 11.44 -25.43
C GLU A 36 5.64 10.25 -25.25
N MET A 37 5.71 9.35 -26.23
CA MET A 37 6.55 8.15 -26.16
C MET A 37 8.03 8.43 -26.47
N ALA A 38 8.35 9.48 -27.23
CA ALA A 38 9.71 9.85 -27.61
C ALA A 38 10.69 10.08 -26.42
N PRO A 39 10.34 10.85 -25.37
CA PRO A 39 11.21 11.02 -24.21
C PRO A 39 11.40 9.73 -23.40
N LEU A 40 10.38 8.87 -23.30
CA LEU A 40 10.48 7.55 -22.64
C LEU A 40 11.44 6.62 -23.39
N ALA A 41 11.35 6.58 -24.72
CA ALA A 41 12.28 5.81 -25.55
C ALA A 41 13.72 6.32 -25.44
N ARG A 42 13.91 7.64 -25.35
CA ARG A 42 15.25 8.25 -25.16
C ARG A 42 15.84 7.91 -23.79
N ARG A 43 15.04 8.05 -22.72
CA ARG A 43 15.46 7.69 -21.35
C ARG A 43 15.77 6.19 -21.21
N ALA A 44 15.00 5.34 -21.89
CA ALA A 44 15.28 3.92 -21.97
C ALA A 44 16.61 3.63 -22.67
N ARG A 45 16.94 4.30 -23.78
CA ARG A 45 18.25 4.16 -24.47
C ARG A 45 19.42 4.57 -23.56
N GLU A 46 19.29 5.69 -22.84
CA GLU A 46 20.33 6.18 -21.93
C GLU A 46 20.59 5.20 -20.78
N LEU A 47 19.54 4.64 -20.18
CA LEU A 47 19.66 3.62 -19.13
C LEU A 47 20.26 2.31 -19.66
N ILE A 48 19.93 1.92 -20.90
CA ILE A 48 20.52 0.74 -21.54
C ILE A 48 22.01 0.95 -21.82
N GLN A 49 22.41 2.14 -22.27
CA GLN A 49 23.84 2.46 -22.47
C GLN A 49 24.63 2.42 -21.16
N ARG A 50 24.03 2.86 -20.04
CA ARG A 50 24.68 2.79 -18.72
C ARG A 50 24.84 1.35 -18.20
N ASN A 51 23.90 0.45 -18.52
CA ASN A 51 23.87 -0.92 -17.98
C ASN A 51 24.49 -1.98 -18.91
N GLN A 52 25.27 -1.60 -19.94
CA GLN A 52 25.86 -2.55 -20.89
C GLN A 52 26.89 -3.54 -20.31
N HIS A 53 27.30 -3.39 -19.03
CA HIS A 53 28.32 -4.26 -18.44
C HIS A 53 27.79 -5.61 -17.90
N ASP A 54 26.49 -5.77 -17.65
CA ASP A 54 26.00 -6.95 -16.89
C ASP A 54 25.07 -7.91 -17.66
N ASN A 55 24.53 -7.57 -18.83
CA ASN A 55 23.71 -8.52 -19.60
C ASN A 55 23.62 -8.22 -21.12
N ILE A 56 24.63 -8.69 -21.85
CA ILE A 56 24.81 -8.42 -23.30
C ILE A 56 23.65 -8.95 -24.16
N GLN A 57 23.00 -10.05 -23.76
CA GLN A 57 21.97 -10.69 -24.57
C GLN A 57 20.59 -10.03 -24.44
N ALA A 58 20.20 -9.62 -23.22
CA ALA A 58 18.96 -8.88 -22.98
C ALA A 58 19.02 -7.48 -23.61
N GLY A 59 20.19 -6.81 -23.50
CA GLY A 59 20.43 -5.51 -24.11
C GLY A 59 20.28 -5.52 -25.63
N ARG A 60 20.80 -6.55 -26.33
CA ARG A 60 20.65 -6.68 -27.79
C ARG A 60 19.21 -6.90 -28.24
N ARG A 61 18.43 -7.71 -27.50
CA ARG A 61 17.01 -7.95 -27.84
C ARG A 61 16.14 -6.71 -27.60
N LEU A 62 16.38 -5.97 -26.51
CA LEU A 62 15.72 -4.69 -26.26
C LEU A 62 16.07 -3.65 -27.31
N PHE A 63 17.35 -3.58 -27.70
CA PHE A 63 17.82 -2.64 -28.70
C PHE A 63 17.16 -2.92 -30.05
N GLY A 64 17.00 -4.19 -30.43
CA GLY A 64 16.25 -4.58 -31.63
C GLY A 64 14.77 -4.16 -31.59
N LEU A 65 14.09 -4.35 -30.46
CA LEU A 65 12.68 -3.92 -30.31
C LEU A 65 12.52 -2.40 -30.36
N LEU A 66 13.44 -1.66 -29.75
CA LEU A 66 13.44 -0.19 -29.79
C LEU A 66 13.82 0.36 -31.17
N ALA A 67 14.71 -0.32 -31.90
CA ALA A 67 15.02 0.01 -33.29
C ALA A 67 13.78 -0.20 -34.18
N ASN A 68 13.11 -1.35 -34.07
CA ASN A 68 11.89 -1.63 -34.81
C ASN A 68 10.76 -0.61 -34.51
N LEU A 69 10.64 -0.16 -33.25
CA LEU A 69 9.67 0.88 -32.86
C LEU A 69 10.04 2.26 -33.45
N ALA A 70 11.33 2.61 -33.46
CA ALA A 70 11.82 3.85 -34.06
C ALA A 70 11.70 3.84 -35.60
N ASP A 71 11.92 2.69 -36.23
CA ASP A 71 11.76 2.50 -37.67
C ASP A 71 10.28 2.54 -38.06
N ALA A 72 9.40 1.90 -37.28
CA ALA A 72 7.95 2.01 -37.46
C ALA A 72 7.45 3.46 -37.31
N HIS A 73 7.98 4.20 -36.33
CA HIS A 73 7.69 5.63 -36.17
C HIS A 73 8.17 6.46 -37.37
N SER A 74 9.37 6.17 -37.87
CA SER A 74 9.95 6.88 -39.02
C SER A 74 9.20 6.56 -40.32
N ALA A 75 8.79 5.30 -40.52
CA ALA A 75 7.98 4.89 -41.65
C ALA A 75 6.59 5.55 -41.62
N LEU A 76 5.93 5.60 -40.46
CA LEU A 76 4.64 6.26 -40.29
C LEU A 76 4.74 7.78 -40.54
N SER A 77 5.79 8.42 -40.03
CA SER A 77 6.05 9.85 -40.27
C SER A 77 6.34 10.14 -41.74
N ASN A 78 7.05 9.24 -42.44
CA ASN A 78 7.34 9.39 -43.87
C ASN A 78 6.10 9.19 -44.74
N GLU A 79 5.25 8.21 -44.42
CA GLU A 79 3.95 8.03 -45.09
C GLU A 79 3.04 9.26 -44.90
N LEU A 80 2.95 9.79 -43.67
CA LEU A 80 2.13 10.98 -43.37
C LEU A 80 2.60 12.23 -44.10
N THR A 81 3.91 12.39 -44.31
CA THR A 81 4.50 13.51 -45.07
C THR A 81 4.41 13.32 -46.59
N GLN A 82 4.18 12.10 -47.07
CA GLN A 82 4.01 11.78 -48.48
C GLN A 82 2.55 11.79 -48.94
N THR A 83 1.56 11.77 -48.03
CA THR A 83 0.15 11.99 -48.37
C THR A 83 -0.04 13.38 -48.99
N PRO A 84 -0.33 13.52 -50.30
CA PRO A 84 -0.46 14.83 -50.92
C PRO A 84 -1.79 15.45 -50.50
N THR A 85 -1.76 16.61 -49.83
CA THR A 85 -2.94 17.48 -49.68
C THR A 85 -3.36 17.98 -51.05
N ASN A 86 -4.17 17.21 -51.76
CA ASN A 86 -4.57 17.51 -53.13
C ASN A 86 -6.08 17.70 -53.29
N HIS A 87 -6.70 18.49 -52.42
CA HIS A 87 -8.03 19.13 -52.59
C HIS A 87 -8.00 20.41 -51.72
N SER A 88 -8.32 21.64 -52.14
CA SER A 88 -9.18 22.12 -53.21
C SER A 88 -8.73 23.51 -53.72
N LYS A 89 -8.68 23.66 -55.04
CA LYS A 89 -8.79 24.95 -55.74
C LYS A 89 -9.98 24.82 -56.69
N ARG A 90 -11.19 24.97 -56.15
CA ARG A 90 -12.38 25.24 -56.97
C ARG A 90 -12.99 26.57 -56.52
N ARG A 91 -12.68 27.60 -57.32
CA ARG A 91 -13.49 28.80 -57.46
C ARG A 91 -14.92 28.41 -57.82
N MET A 92 -15.89 29.05 -57.19
CA MET A 92 -17.13 29.42 -57.85
C MET A 92 -17.46 30.85 -57.42
N ASP A 93 -17.28 31.77 -58.38
CA ASP A 93 -17.92 33.08 -58.39
C ASP A 93 -19.40 32.86 -58.73
N VAL A 94 -20.33 33.38 -57.92
CA VAL A 94 -21.69 33.76 -58.34
C VAL A 94 -22.14 34.94 -57.47
N ASP A 95 -22.30 36.08 -58.13
CA ASP A 95 -23.01 37.27 -57.66
C ASP A 95 -24.52 37.02 -57.51
N GLY A 96 -25.18 37.78 -56.63
CA GLY A 96 -26.55 38.24 -56.94
C GLY A 96 -27.60 38.13 -55.83
N GLU A 97 -28.03 39.31 -55.40
CA GLU A 97 -29.40 39.70 -55.04
C GLU A 97 -29.92 39.68 -53.59
N ALA A 98 -30.46 40.87 -53.29
CA ALA A 98 -31.16 41.33 -52.12
C ALA A 98 -32.63 40.91 -52.09
N GLY A 99 -33.20 40.85 -50.87
CA GLY A 99 -34.64 40.80 -50.62
C GLY A 99 -34.91 40.41 -49.17
N LYS A 100 -35.00 41.35 -48.22
CA LYS A 100 -36.21 42.12 -47.85
C LYS A 100 -37.31 41.27 -47.18
N TRP A 101 -37.25 41.12 -45.86
CA TRP A 101 -38.39 41.00 -44.91
C TRP A 101 -37.85 41.46 -43.54
N GLY A 102 -38.45 42.32 -42.72
CA GLY A 102 -39.83 42.81 -42.66
C GLY A 102 -40.45 42.51 -41.29
N ALA A 103 -40.12 43.34 -40.30
CA ALA A 103 -40.88 43.79 -39.11
C ALA A 103 -41.85 42.89 -38.31
N GLY A 104 -41.75 43.03 -36.97
CA GLY A 104 -42.78 42.75 -35.95
C GLY A 104 -42.13 42.15 -34.68
N GLY A 105 -41.91 42.84 -33.56
CA GLY A 105 -42.83 43.70 -32.81
C GLY A 105 -43.34 42.93 -31.58
N ALA A 106 -42.54 42.84 -30.51
CA ALA A 106 -42.80 43.45 -29.18
C ALA A 106 -43.66 42.62 -28.20
N VAL A 107 -43.13 42.42 -26.98
CA VAL A 107 -43.76 42.55 -25.64
C VAL A 107 -42.86 41.82 -24.61
N GLY A 108 -42.16 42.59 -23.76
CA GLY A 108 -41.68 42.15 -22.42
C GLY A 108 -42.72 42.56 -21.35
N PRO A 109 -42.38 42.73 -20.04
CA PRO A 109 -41.08 42.54 -19.37
C PRO A 109 -41.16 41.87 -17.97
N ASN A 110 -40.00 41.60 -17.36
CA ASN A 110 -39.58 41.93 -15.97
C ASN A 110 -38.37 41.05 -15.57
N GLU A 111 -37.17 41.64 -15.45
CA GLU A 111 -36.55 42.17 -14.20
C GLU A 111 -36.39 41.06 -13.14
N THR A 112 -35.18 40.70 -12.68
CA THR A 112 -34.22 41.60 -12.03
C THR A 112 -32.79 41.00 -12.02
N ASP A 113 -31.80 41.87 -12.20
CA ASP A 113 -30.37 41.68 -11.97
C ASP A 113 -29.98 41.91 -10.48
N ASN A 114 -28.78 41.41 -10.14
CA ASN A 114 -27.77 41.92 -9.18
C ASN A 114 -27.33 40.89 -8.12
N ASN A 115 -26.07 40.46 -8.15
CA ASN A 115 -24.98 41.23 -7.52
C ASN A 115 -23.61 40.60 -7.78
N ALA A 116 -22.66 41.44 -8.19
CA ALA A 116 -21.23 41.17 -8.21
C ALA A 116 -20.54 42.08 -7.19
N GLN A 117 -19.30 41.71 -6.86
CA GLN A 117 -18.28 42.47 -6.13
C GLN A 117 -18.26 42.30 -4.60
N GLN A 118 -17.16 41.71 -4.12
CA GLN A 118 -16.19 42.43 -3.28
C GLN A 118 -14.83 41.72 -3.32
N GLY A 119 -13.82 42.43 -3.84
CA GLY A 119 -12.41 42.14 -3.62
C GLY A 119 -11.82 43.21 -2.70
N ARG A 120 -10.80 42.82 -1.92
CA ARG A 120 -9.74 43.61 -1.25
C ARG A 120 -9.09 42.65 -0.23
N ALA A 121 -7.85 42.78 0.19
CA ALA A 121 -6.63 43.38 -0.31
C ALA A 121 -5.52 42.81 0.59
N VAL A 122 -4.38 42.52 0.00
CA VAL A 122 -3.13 42.17 0.67
C VAL A 122 -2.62 43.39 1.48
N PRO A 123 -1.88 43.15 2.57
CA PRO A 123 -0.66 43.93 2.76
C PRO A 123 0.56 43.01 2.90
N ALA A 124 1.58 43.39 2.14
CA ALA A 124 2.97 43.04 2.40
C ALA A 124 3.45 43.85 3.60
N ASP A 125 4.23 43.24 4.48
CA ASP A 125 5.36 43.94 5.08
C ASP A 125 6.48 42.97 5.48
N ASP A 126 7.67 43.54 5.40
CA ASP A 126 9.01 43.01 5.28
C ASP A 126 9.63 42.51 6.59
N GLY A 127 10.69 41.71 6.41
CA GLY A 127 11.92 41.93 7.17
C GLY A 127 12.26 40.89 8.22
N GLY A 128 13.34 40.13 7.99
CA GLY A 128 13.96 39.41 9.10
C GLY A 128 14.99 38.34 8.74
N ALA A 129 16.00 38.69 7.94
CA ALA A 129 17.19 37.85 7.80
C ALA A 129 17.88 37.66 9.17
N LYS A 130 18.04 36.41 9.63
CA LYS A 130 19.00 36.08 10.69
C LYS A 130 19.73 34.77 10.43
N LYS A 131 20.87 34.94 9.74
CA LYS A 131 22.08 34.11 9.84
C LYS A 131 22.40 33.78 11.30
N ARG A 132 22.72 32.51 11.58
CA ARG A 132 23.65 31.94 12.60
C ARG A 132 23.22 30.49 12.84
N ARG A 133 24.05 29.46 12.98
CA ARG A 133 25.48 29.18 12.82
C ARG A 133 25.54 27.64 12.81
N CYS A 134 26.28 27.02 11.89
CA CYS A 134 26.78 25.65 12.09
C CYS A 134 27.54 25.61 13.42
N VAL A 135 27.24 24.62 14.25
CA VAL A 135 28.11 24.21 15.35
C VAL A 135 28.83 22.96 14.88
N ASP A 136 30.07 23.16 14.45
CA ASP A 136 31.07 22.12 14.30
C ASP A 136 31.46 21.64 15.71
N ILE A 137 31.30 20.35 15.97
CA ILE A 137 31.88 19.70 17.16
C ILE A 137 33.16 19.01 16.69
N GLY A 138 34.29 19.69 16.90
CA GLY A 138 35.62 19.08 16.82
C GLY A 138 35.94 18.30 18.10
N PRO A 139 36.77 17.24 18.04
CA PRO A 139 37.17 16.44 19.18
C PRO A 139 38.35 17.10 19.91
N ALA A 140 38.29 17.15 21.24
CA ALA A 140 39.44 17.47 22.09
C ALA A 140 39.85 16.23 22.89
N ALA A 141 41.17 16.04 22.90
CA ALA A 141 41.90 14.91 23.42
C ALA A 141 42.09 14.94 24.94
N ASP A 142 42.53 13.79 25.44
CA ASP A 142 43.47 13.53 26.52
C ASP A 142 43.16 13.96 27.97
N GLY A 143 43.36 12.98 28.87
CA GLY A 143 43.94 13.26 30.18
C GLY A 143 43.61 12.29 31.32
N GLY A 144 44.48 11.29 31.51
CA GLY A 144 44.77 10.67 32.82
C GLY A 144 43.86 9.49 33.21
N GLY A 145 44.34 8.34 33.66
CA GLY A 145 45.64 8.01 34.25
C GLY A 145 45.42 7.33 35.61
N HIS A 146 46.04 6.16 35.76
CA HIS A 146 46.42 5.46 37.00
C HIS A 146 45.60 4.26 37.51
N SER A 147 46.26 3.10 37.33
CA SER A 147 46.72 2.18 38.39
C SER A 147 45.75 1.19 39.04
N GLY A 148 45.97 -0.08 38.71
CA GLY A 148 46.65 -0.98 39.65
C GLY A 148 45.78 -2.03 40.35
N GLY A 149 46.10 -3.31 40.14
CA GLY A 149 45.75 -4.39 41.05
C GLY A 149 45.41 -5.72 40.37
N GLY A 150 46.41 -6.61 40.23
CA GLY A 150 46.15 -8.06 40.26
C GLY A 150 45.78 -8.50 41.70
N PRO A 151 45.72 -9.82 42.05
CA PRO A 151 46.43 -10.92 41.38
C PRO A 151 45.72 -12.31 41.41
N VAL A 152 46.41 -13.35 40.89
CA VAL A 152 46.33 -14.84 41.16
C VAL A 152 44.96 -15.53 41.02
N GLY A 153 44.74 -16.69 40.39
CA GLY A 153 45.56 -17.76 39.84
C GLY A 153 44.81 -19.10 40.01
N ALA A 154 45.21 -20.10 39.21
CA ALA A 154 44.95 -21.55 39.33
C ALA A 154 43.61 -22.16 38.85
N GLY A 155 43.74 -23.24 38.07
CA GLY A 155 42.72 -24.28 37.96
C GLY A 155 42.54 -24.89 36.58
N GLY A 156 43.51 -25.69 36.11
CA GLY A 156 43.36 -26.54 34.92
C GLY A 156 43.20 -28.02 35.30
N ALA A 157 42.36 -28.73 34.54
CA ALA A 157 42.31 -30.18 34.25
C ALA A 157 41.01 -30.40 33.44
N GLY A 158 40.88 -31.18 32.37
CA GLY A 158 41.65 -32.28 31.80
C GLY A 158 40.62 -33.27 31.25
N ALA A 159 40.58 -33.49 29.94
CA ALA A 159 39.83 -34.58 29.27
C ALA A 159 40.42 -34.72 27.86
N GLU A 160 41.45 -35.55 27.69
CA GLU A 160 41.35 -36.98 27.31
C GLU A 160 40.81 -37.18 25.90
N SER A 161 41.76 -37.26 24.98
CA SER A 161 41.63 -37.76 23.62
C SER A 161 41.63 -39.29 23.64
N GLN A 162 40.64 -39.92 23.01
CA GLN A 162 40.74 -41.32 22.62
C GLN A 162 40.50 -41.46 21.11
N GLN A 163 41.58 -41.82 20.44
CA GLN A 163 41.68 -42.18 19.04
C GLN A 163 41.56 -43.71 18.96
N GLN A 164 40.65 -44.22 18.13
CA GLN A 164 40.74 -45.60 17.66
C GLN A 164 40.30 -45.73 16.20
N GLN A 165 41.18 -46.42 15.48
CA GLN A 165 41.18 -46.70 14.05
C GLN A 165 40.22 -47.84 13.68
N GLY A 166 39.72 -47.79 12.45
CA GLY A 166 39.86 -48.87 11.47
C GLY A 166 38.78 -49.97 11.45
N GLY A 167 38.24 -50.24 10.26
CA GLY A 167 37.52 -51.49 9.99
C GLY A 167 36.61 -51.41 8.77
N ALA A 168 37.00 -52.10 7.70
CA ALA A 168 36.45 -52.00 6.36
C ALA A 168 35.25 -52.92 6.06
N SER A 169 34.69 -52.69 4.86
CA SER A 169 34.00 -53.65 3.97
C SER A 169 32.49 -53.85 4.14
N SER A 170 31.69 -53.42 3.17
CA SER A 170 31.25 -54.29 2.05
C SER A 170 30.26 -53.59 1.10
N LEU A 171 30.46 -53.89 -0.19
CA LEU A 171 29.65 -53.52 -1.33
C LEU A 171 28.24 -54.13 -1.28
N SER A 172 27.23 -53.37 -1.68
CA SER A 172 26.21 -53.91 -2.59
C SER A 172 25.60 -52.77 -3.41
N ALA A 173 25.67 -52.94 -4.72
CA ALA A 173 25.01 -52.11 -5.70
C ALA A 173 23.56 -52.58 -5.85
N ASP A 174 22.61 -51.65 -5.92
CA ASP A 174 21.38 -51.90 -6.65
C ASP A 174 20.90 -50.64 -7.35
N LEU A 175 20.66 -50.81 -8.65
CA LEU A 175 20.24 -49.82 -9.62
C LEU A 175 18.75 -49.52 -9.44
N THR A 176 18.38 -48.25 -9.24
CA THR A 176 17.03 -47.80 -9.57
C THR A 176 17.08 -46.37 -10.08
N ALA A 177 16.62 -46.19 -11.32
CA ALA A 177 16.65 -44.94 -12.07
C ALA A 177 15.91 -43.79 -11.37
N PRO A 178 16.39 -42.53 -11.49
CA PRO A 178 15.69 -41.39 -10.94
C PRO A 178 14.43 -41.08 -11.75
N ARG A 179 13.28 -41.11 -11.06
CA ARG A 179 12.01 -40.50 -11.47
C ARG A 179 12.26 -39.03 -11.85
N SER A 180 12.03 -38.69 -13.11
CA SER A 180 11.85 -37.31 -13.55
C SER A 180 10.62 -36.72 -12.86
N ILE A 181 10.84 -35.77 -11.96
CA ILE A 181 9.80 -34.89 -11.46
C ILE A 181 9.45 -33.95 -12.61
N GLN A 182 8.36 -34.27 -13.32
CA GLN A 182 7.73 -33.39 -14.29
C GLN A 182 7.16 -32.17 -13.54
N HIS A 183 7.96 -31.11 -13.44
CA HIS A 183 7.42 -29.77 -13.31
C HIS A 183 6.73 -29.42 -14.63
N THR A 184 5.41 -29.51 -14.68
CA THR A 184 4.59 -28.92 -15.74
C THR A 184 4.77 -27.40 -15.73
N HIS A 185 5.79 -26.92 -16.44
CA HIS A 185 5.85 -25.55 -16.93
C HIS A 185 4.72 -25.36 -17.95
N GLN A 186 3.58 -24.84 -17.52
CA GLN A 186 2.69 -24.12 -18.42
C GLN A 186 3.40 -22.82 -18.83
N GLN A 187 4.30 -22.92 -19.81
CA GLN A 187 4.72 -21.75 -20.60
C GLN A 187 3.54 -21.34 -21.49
N GLN A 188 2.58 -20.61 -20.91
CA GLN A 188 1.88 -19.60 -21.71
C GLN A 188 2.96 -18.69 -22.28
N GLN A 189 2.97 -18.49 -23.60
CA GLN A 189 3.92 -17.61 -24.29
C GLN A 189 3.93 -16.24 -23.61
N GLN A 190 4.88 -16.02 -22.70
CA GLN A 190 5.02 -14.74 -22.03
C GLN A 190 5.49 -13.74 -23.08
N HIS A 191 4.72 -12.67 -23.29
CA HIS A 191 5.05 -11.66 -24.26
C HIS A 191 6.45 -11.09 -23.91
N PRO A 192 7.40 -11.00 -24.85
CA PRO A 192 8.77 -10.54 -24.56
C PRO A 192 8.82 -9.19 -23.85
N VAL A 193 7.82 -8.34 -24.11
CA VAL A 193 7.61 -7.04 -23.46
C VAL A 193 7.29 -7.21 -21.97
N TRP A 194 6.44 -8.15 -21.59
CA TRP A 194 6.11 -8.42 -20.18
C TRP A 194 7.34 -8.83 -19.37
N TYR A 195 8.15 -9.74 -19.91
CA TYR A 195 9.36 -10.22 -19.23
C TYR A 195 10.30 -9.06 -18.88
N VAL A 196 10.46 -8.10 -19.80
CA VAL A 196 11.27 -6.89 -19.59
C VAL A 196 10.70 -6.00 -18.49
N LEU A 197 9.38 -5.86 -18.42
CA LEU A 197 8.69 -5.05 -17.42
C LEU A 197 8.74 -5.70 -16.03
N ALA A 198 8.55 -7.01 -15.95
CA ALA A 198 8.54 -7.76 -14.69
C ALA A 198 9.95 -7.99 -14.10
N HIS A 199 10.98 -8.12 -14.94
CA HIS A 199 12.36 -8.40 -14.49
C HIS A 199 13.18 -7.15 -14.18
N ARG A 200 12.66 -5.94 -14.43
CA ARG A 200 13.46 -4.73 -14.21
C ARG A 200 13.64 -4.32 -12.76
N GLY A 201 12.92 -4.95 -11.82
CA GLY A 201 12.97 -4.61 -10.40
C GLY A 201 12.43 -3.21 -10.14
N SER A 202 11.47 -3.09 -9.22
CA SER A 202 11.01 -1.85 -8.54
C SER A 202 10.45 -0.66 -9.34
N ASP A 203 10.81 -0.43 -10.61
CA ASP A 203 10.63 0.90 -11.24
C ASP A 203 9.56 0.95 -12.33
N PHE A 204 8.74 -0.09 -12.47
CA PHE A 204 7.55 -0.01 -13.34
C PHE A 204 6.32 0.31 -12.48
N PRO A 205 6.09 1.59 -12.12
CA PRO A 205 5.01 1.95 -11.24
C PRO A 205 3.69 1.49 -11.85
N LEU A 206 2.74 1.11 -11.00
CA LEU A 206 1.41 0.74 -11.43
C LEU A 206 0.77 1.85 -12.27
N ARG A 207 1.18 3.10 -12.04
CA ARG A 207 0.82 4.25 -12.87
C ARG A 207 1.12 4.02 -14.36
N ASP A 208 2.27 3.44 -14.69
CA ASP A 208 2.69 3.19 -16.08
C ASP A 208 1.89 2.03 -16.69
N VAL A 209 1.59 1.00 -15.88
CA VAL A 209 0.67 -0.10 -16.27
C VAL A 209 -0.71 0.46 -16.60
N LEU A 210 -1.26 1.30 -15.72
CA LEU A 210 -2.57 1.91 -15.90
C LEU A 210 -2.60 2.86 -17.10
N GLN A 211 -1.55 3.69 -17.26
CA GLN A 211 -1.43 4.60 -18.40
C GLN A 211 -1.34 3.83 -19.73
N LEU A 212 -0.51 2.79 -19.80
CA LEU A 212 -0.42 1.93 -20.98
C LEU A 212 -1.74 1.23 -21.30
N ARG A 213 -2.44 0.66 -20.31
CA ARG A 213 -3.76 0.05 -20.52
C ARG A 213 -4.81 1.07 -21.01
N LYS A 214 -4.67 2.34 -20.61
CA LYS A 214 -5.54 3.43 -21.02
C LYS A 214 -5.26 3.89 -22.44
N THR A 215 -3.99 4.11 -22.80
CA THR A 215 -3.58 4.66 -24.11
C THR A 215 -3.46 3.61 -25.21
N CYS A 216 -3.15 2.36 -24.87
CA CYS A 216 -2.85 1.30 -25.84
C CYS A 216 -3.81 0.11 -25.69
N LYS A 217 -4.75 -0.05 -26.63
CA LYS A 217 -5.69 -1.20 -26.65
C LYS A 217 -4.96 -2.55 -26.62
N TRP A 218 -3.86 -2.68 -27.37
CA TRP A 218 -3.04 -3.89 -27.41
C TRP A 218 -2.37 -4.18 -26.04
N ALA A 219 -2.01 -3.14 -25.28
CA ALA A 219 -1.40 -3.28 -23.96
C ALA A 219 -2.38 -3.81 -22.90
N ARG A 220 -3.70 -3.68 -23.10
CA ARG A 220 -4.67 -4.35 -22.22
C ARG A 220 -4.49 -5.86 -22.22
N GLY A 221 -4.17 -6.45 -23.37
CA GLY A 221 -3.85 -7.86 -23.49
C GLY A 221 -2.51 -8.27 -22.87
N LEU A 222 -1.57 -7.33 -22.69
CA LEU A 222 -0.29 -7.59 -22.04
C LEU A 222 -0.43 -7.77 -20.52
N PHE A 223 -1.35 -7.04 -19.90
CA PHE A 223 -1.55 -7.02 -18.46
C PHE A 223 -2.81 -7.79 -18.07
N GLY A 224 -3.04 -8.94 -18.68
CA GLY A 224 -4.16 -9.80 -18.34
C GLY A 224 -4.10 -10.29 -16.89
N ALA A 225 -5.18 -10.92 -16.43
CA ALA A 225 -5.25 -11.45 -15.06
C ALA A 225 -4.06 -12.35 -14.67
N PRO A 226 -3.54 -13.26 -15.51
CA PRO A 226 -2.36 -14.07 -15.16
C PRO A 226 -1.11 -13.23 -14.86
N GLN A 227 -0.86 -12.19 -15.67
CA GLN A 227 0.31 -11.31 -15.51
C GLN A 227 0.17 -10.45 -14.26
N LEU A 228 -1.02 -9.92 -14.00
CA LEU A 228 -1.28 -9.13 -12.79
C LEU A 228 -1.14 -9.97 -11.51
N ARG A 229 -1.60 -11.23 -11.51
CA ARG A 229 -1.36 -12.18 -10.40
C ARG A 229 0.12 -12.44 -10.18
N GLN A 230 0.87 -12.65 -11.25
CA GLN A 230 2.31 -12.84 -11.17
C GLN A 230 3.01 -11.62 -10.55
N LEU A 231 2.62 -10.41 -10.96
CA LEU A 231 3.16 -9.17 -10.41
C LEU A 231 2.82 -8.98 -8.94
N LEU A 232 1.56 -9.25 -8.56
CA LEU A 232 1.11 -9.16 -7.17
C LEU A 232 1.82 -10.20 -6.29
N SER A 233 2.01 -11.41 -6.81
CA SER A 233 2.80 -12.45 -6.16
C SER A 233 4.23 -11.97 -5.93
N GLN A 234 4.90 -11.44 -6.97
CA GLN A 234 6.24 -10.90 -6.84
C GLN A 234 6.33 -9.81 -5.76
N TRP A 235 5.38 -8.87 -5.76
CA TRP A 235 5.31 -7.80 -4.75
C TRP A 235 5.14 -8.29 -3.31
N THR A 236 4.42 -9.40 -3.14
CA THR A 236 4.13 -9.97 -1.81
C THR A 236 5.19 -10.97 -1.35
N THR A 237 5.87 -11.64 -2.28
CA THR A 237 6.90 -12.65 -1.99
C THR A 237 8.31 -12.09 -1.96
N ASP A 238 8.57 -10.95 -2.61
CA ASP A 238 9.86 -10.26 -2.54
C ASP A 238 10.07 -9.71 -1.11
N ASP A 239 11.10 -10.19 -0.43
CA ASP A 239 11.34 -9.90 0.98
C ASP A 239 11.58 -8.40 1.23
N GLU A 240 12.22 -7.69 0.29
CA GLU A 240 12.51 -6.26 0.45
C GLU A 240 11.25 -5.42 0.21
N LEU A 241 10.55 -5.64 -0.91
CA LEU A 241 9.35 -4.87 -1.25
C LEU A 241 8.22 -5.10 -0.25
N SER A 242 8.03 -6.34 0.18
CA SER A 242 6.99 -6.68 1.15
C SER A 242 7.31 -6.16 2.56
N ALA A 243 8.59 -6.09 2.94
CA ALA A 243 9.02 -5.48 4.19
C ALA A 243 8.87 -3.94 4.14
N GLU A 244 9.29 -3.29 3.06
CA GLU A 244 9.16 -1.85 2.86
C GLU A 244 7.69 -1.41 2.82
N ALA A 245 6.83 -2.21 2.17
CA ALA A 245 5.40 -1.96 2.15
C ALA A 245 4.74 -2.17 3.53
N GLY A 246 5.41 -2.88 4.45
CA GLY A 246 4.89 -3.24 5.77
C GLY A 246 3.95 -4.46 5.75
N LEU A 247 3.98 -5.31 4.71
CA LEU A 247 3.10 -6.49 4.56
C LEU A 247 3.59 -7.73 5.33
N ARG A 248 4.80 -7.65 5.89
CA ARG A 248 5.44 -8.70 6.68
C ARG A 248 5.87 -8.20 8.05
N ARG A 249 6.04 -9.13 8.99
CA ARG A 249 6.66 -8.83 10.29
C ARG A 249 8.14 -8.51 10.13
N ALA A 250 8.58 -7.45 10.81
CA ALA A 250 10.00 -7.19 11.01
C ALA A 250 10.67 -8.27 11.89
N ALA A 251 9.94 -8.86 12.85
CA ALA A 251 10.53 -9.73 13.87
C ALA A 251 10.81 -11.17 13.41
N ASN A 252 10.03 -11.74 12.50
CA ASN A 252 10.19 -13.13 12.05
C ASN A 252 9.94 -13.36 10.55
N GLY A 253 9.74 -12.29 9.77
CA GLY A 253 9.51 -12.37 8.32
C GLY A 253 8.18 -13.00 7.90
N GLN A 254 7.31 -13.38 8.84
CA GLN A 254 6.02 -13.98 8.52
C GLN A 254 5.11 -12.97 7.85
N GLN A 255 4.45 -13.40 6.79
CA GLN A 255 3.46 -12.60 6.08
C GLN A 255 2.25 -12.32 6.97
N LEU A 256 1.85 -11.05 7.08
CA LEU A 256 0.67 -10.63 7.83
C LEU A 256 -0.54 -10.46 6.92
N LEU A 257 -0.28 -10.12 5.65
CA LEU A 257 -1.30 -9.81 4.65
C LEU A 257 -1.05 -10.57 3.34
N THR A 258 -2.10 -11.18 2.82
CA THR A 258 -2.15 -11.90 1.55
C THR A 258 -3.38 -11.48 0.77
N PHE A 259 -3.37 -11.70 -0.55
CA PHE A 259 -4.52 -11.42 -1.41
C PHE A 259 -5.08 -12.75 -1.94
N ASP A 260 -6.42 -12.87 -1.99
CA ASP A 260 -7.12 -13.98 -2.63
C ASP A 260 -7.15 -13.82 -4.15
N ASP A 261 -5.97 -13.80 -4.75
CA ASP A 261 -5.77 -13.44 -6.15
C ASP A 261 -6.44 -14.43 -7.14
N ARG A 262 -6.68 -15.68 -6.71
CA ARG A 262 -7.28 -16.72 -7.54
C ARG A 262 -8.68 -16.36 -8.01
N GLN A 263 -9.48 -15.73 -7.15
CA GLN A 263 -10.87 -15.35 -7.46
C GLN A 263 -11.00 -13.94 -8.02
N MET A 264 -9.90 -13.17 -8.01
CA MET A 264 -9.90 -11.78 -8.46
C MET A 264 -9.93 -11.66 -9.99
N GLY A 265 -10.78 -10.76 -10.49
CA GLY A 265 -10.75 -10.30 -11.88
C GLY A 265 -9.61 -9.30 -12.12
N GLU A 266 -9.42 -8.86 -13.36
CA GLU A 266 -8.37 -7.88 -13.69
C GLU A 266 -8.50 -6.56 -12.90
N GLY A 267 -9.73 -6.08 -12.71
CA GLY A 267 -9.99 -4.88 -11.93
C GLY A 267 -9.57 -5.03 -10.47
N ASP A 268 -9.91 -6.16 -9.85
CA ASP A 268 -9.59 -6.46 -8.45
C ASP A 268 -8.08 -6.64 -8.25
N LEU A 269 -7.39 -7.30 -9.20
CA LEU A 269 -5.94 -7.44 -9.18
C LEU A 269 -5.23 -6.09 -9.31
N LEU A 270 -5.74 -5.18 -10.15
CA LEU A 270 -5.22 -3.82 -10.22
C LEU A 270 -5.48 -3.04 -8.92
N ALA A 271 -6.62 -3.23 -8.26
CA ALA A 271 -6.90 -2.64 -6.96
C ALA A 271 -5.95 -3.19 -5.88
N ALA A 272 -5.73 -4.51 -5.83
CA ALA A 272 -4.78 -5.15 -4.95
C ALA A 272 -3.36 -4.59 -5.13
N LEU A 273 -2.92 -4.47 -6.39
CA LEU A 273 -1.64 -3.84 -6.71
C LEU A 273 -1.58 -2.37 -6.28
N CYS A 274 -2.66 -1.59 -6.46
CA CYS A 274 -2.71 -0.18 -6.01
C CYS A 274 -2.49 -0.08 -4.50
N VAL A 275 -3.14 -0.96 -3.76
CA VAL A 275 -3.13 -1.00 -2.31
C VAL A 275 -1.79 -1.50 -1.76
N ALA A 276 -1.20 -2.50 -2.40
CA ALA A 276 0.15 -2.96 -2.09
C ALA A 276 1.18 -1.85 -2.37
N GLU A 277 1.15 -1.26 -3.58
CA GLU A 277 2.07 -0.21 -4.03
C GLU A 277 2.01 1.05 -3.17
N ALA A 278 0.82 1.44 -2.70
CA ALA A 278 0.69 2.61 -1.83
C ALA A 278 1.43 2.45 -0.49
N GLY A 279 1.71 1.21 -0.07
CA GLY A 279 2.54 0.89 1.09
C GLY A 279 2.05 1.49 2.40
N GLY A 280 2.98 1.63 3.37
CA GLY A 280 2.69 2.18 4.70
C GLY A 280 1.70 1.33 5.47
N TRP A 281 1.88 0.00 5.41
CA TRP A 281 1.10 -0.95 6.20
C TRP A 281 1.68 -1.18 7.59
N SER A 282 2.84 -0.62 7.94
CA SER A 282 3.53 -0.82 9.22
C SER A 282 2.59 -0.72 10.43
N GLU A 283 1.86 0.38 10.54
CA GLU A 283 0.99 0.69 11.67
C GLU A 283 -0.20 -0.28 11.73
N MET A 284 -0.82 -0.57 10.58
CA MET A 284 -1.93 -1.52 10.49
C MET A 284 -1.46 -2.95 10.75
N SER A 285 -0.27 -3.32 10.26
CA SER A 285 0.34 -4.63 10.45
C SER A 285 0.63 -4.89 11.92
N GLU A 286 1.09 -3.90 12.68
CA GLU A 286 1.22 -4.04 14.14
C GLU A 286 -0.13 -4.29 14.82
N ALA A 287 -1.19 -3.59 14.40
CA ALA A 287 -2.54 -3.78 14.97
C ALA A 287 -3.15 -5.14 14.59
N VAL A 288 -2.95 -5.60 13.34
CA VAL A 288 -3.36 -6.93 12.86
C VAL A 288 -2.56 -8.03 13.57
N GLU A 289 -1.26 -7.84 13.74
CA GLU A 289 -0.42 -8.77 14.49
C GLU A 289 -0.90 -8.88 15.94
N LEU A 290 -1.14 -7.75 16.61
CA LEU A 290 -1.69 -7.73 17.96
C LEU A 290 -3.03 -8.47 18.04
N ALA A 291 -3.94 -8.23 17.08
CA ALA A 291 -5.20 -8.94 17.00
C ALA A 291 -5.00 -10.46 16.83
N GLY A 292 -4.01 -10.88 16.03
CA GLY A 292 -3.64 -12.29 15.88
C GLY A 292 -3.08 -12.89 17.18
N GLN A 293 -2.22 -12.16 17.89
CA GLN A 293 -1.69 -12.58 19.19
C GLN A 293 -2.80 -12.72 20.25
N CYS A 294 -3.83 -11.88 20.18
CA CYS A 294 -5.02 -11.96 21.04
C CYS A 294 -6.03 -13.05 20.59
N GLY A 295 -5.74 -13.82 19.53
CA GLY A 295 -6.66 -14.82 18.97
C GLY A 295 -7.91 -14.21 18.32
N ARG A 296 -7.86 -12.93 17.96
CA ARG A 296 -8.96 -12.14 17.36
C ARG A 296 -8.83 -11.99 15.85
N CYS A 297 -7.69 -12.34 15.26
CA CYS A 297 -7.49 -12.27 13.81
C CYS A 297 -6.75 -13.52 13.32
N GLN A 298 -7.19 -14.11 12.21
CA GLN A 298 -6.49 -15.22 11.59
C GLN A 298 -5.37 -14.68 10.70
N LEU A 299 -4.13 -15.09 10.97
CA LEU A 299 -2.96 -14.68 10.19
C LEU A 299 -2.49 -15.80 9.24
N PRO A 300 -2.04 -15.47 8.02
CA PRO A 300 -2.12 -14.13 7.41
C PRO A 300 -3.57 -13.72 7.10
N VAL A 301 -3.85 -12.41 7.19
CA VAL A 301 -5.12 -11.85 6.72
C VAL A 301 -5.20 -12.01 5.22
N ARG A 302 -6.31 -12.56 4.72
CA ARG A 302 -6.53 -12.82 3.30
C ARG A 302 -7.56 -11.83 2.76
N LEU A 303 -7.09 -10.80 2.07
CA LEU A 303 -7.93 -9.79 1.44
C LEU A 303 -8.60 -10.35 0.18
N THR A 304 -9.91 -10.20 0.11
CA THR A 304 -10.77 -10.62 -1.00
C THR A 304 -11.09 -9.44 -1.92
N ALA A 305 -11.74 -9.72 -3.06
CA ALA A 305 -12.26 -8.66 -3.93
C ALA A 305 -13.26 -7.76 -3.18
N GLY A 306 -14.11 -8.34 -2.33
CA GLY A 306 -15.09 -7.59 -1.53
C GLY A 306 -14.44 -6.58 -0.57
N ASP A 307 -13.30 -6.95 0.03
CA ASP A 307 -12.54 -6.02 0.88
C ASP A 307 -12.00 -4.84 0.06
N LEU A 308 -11.47 -5.11 -1.14
CA LEU A 308 -10.92 -4.09 -2.05
C LEU A 308 -12.01 -3.18 -2.64
N HIS A 309 -13.22 -3.69 -2.88
CA HIS A 309 -14.33 -2.92 -3.45
C HIS A 309 -14.82 -1.78 -2.57
N GLN A 310 -14.39 -1.75 -1.30
CA GLN A 310 -14.61 -0.60 -0.43
C GLN A 310 -13.94 0.68 -0.95
N TYR A 311 -12.97 0.55 -1.87
CA TYR A 311 -12.32 1.63 -2.59
C TYR A 311 -12.39 1.40 -4.12
N PRO A 312 -13.23 2.14 -4.85
CA PRO A 312 -13.43 1.91 -6.28
C PRO A 312 -12.22 2.27 -7.15
N ASN A 313 -11.25 3.02 -6.61
CA ASN A 313 -10.01 3.41 -7.31
C ASN A 313 -8.95 3.91 -6.33
N LYS A 314 -7.71 4.07 -6.83
CA LYS A 314 -6.55 4.57 -6.06
C LYS A 314 -6.78 5.96 -5.47
N THR A 315 -7.49 6.85 -6.17
CA THR A 315 -7.80 8.20 -5.67
C THR A 315 -8.70 8.12 -4.45
N ALA A 316 -9.73 7.28 -4.46
CA ALA A 316 -10.62 7.06 -3.32
C ALA A 316 -9.85 6.46 -2.12
N TYR A 317 -8.94 5.52 -2.37
CA TYR A 317 -8.07 4.96 -1.33
C TYR A 317 -7.16 6.01 -0.68
N LEU A 318 -6.57 6.89 -1.49
CA LEU A 318 -5.68 7.96 -1.03
C LEU A 318 -6.41 9.20 -0.48
N ALA A 319 -7.73 9.30 -0.65
CA ALA A 319 -8.53 10.44 -0.19
C ALA A 319 -8.77 10.40 1.32
N ALA A 320 -8.78 9.21 1.94
CA ALA A 320 -8.87 9.06 3.39
C ALA A 320 -7.47 8.95 4.02
N PRO A 321 -7.33 9.26 5.33
CA PRO A 321 -6.15 8.85 6.09
C PRO A 321 -5.87 7.37 5.85
N ARG A 322 -4.64 7.05 5.44
CA ARG A 322 -4.28 5.71 4.95
C ARG A 322 -4.63 4.61 5.94
N MET A 323 -4.40 4.86 7.22
CA MET A 323 -4.71 3.91 8.29
C MET A 323 -6.21 3.58 8.35
N LEU A 324 -7.11 4.55 8.11
CA LEU A 324 -8.55 4.28 8.01
C LEU A 324 -8.90 3.46 6.78
N ALA A 325 -8.22 3.73 5.65
CA ALA A 325 -8.46 2.96 4.44
C ALA A 325 -8.05 1.50 4.58
N GLN A 326 -6.89 1.27 5.18
CA GLN A 326 -6.42 -0.07 5.53
C GLN A 326 -7.34 -0.74 6.54
N LEU A 327 -7.72 -0.04 7.61
CA LEU A 327 -8.63 -0.55 8.64
C LEU A 327 -9.99 -0.93 8.07
N LYS A 328 -10.51 -0.16 7.11
CA LYS A 328 -11.76 -0.49 6.43
C LYS A 328 -11.65 -1.84 5.70
N MET A 329 -10.49 -2.16 5.10
CA MET A 329 -10.25 -3.44 4.42
C MET A 329 -9.96 -4.60 5.38
N VAL A 330 -9.14 -4.40 6.41
CA VAL A 330 -8.70 -5.51 7.31
C VAL A 330 -9.54 -5.66 8.57
N GLY A 331 -10.23 -4.61 8.99
CA GLY A 331 -11.05 -4.59 10.19
C GLY A 331 -12.12 -5.69 10.24
N PRO A 332 -12.83 -6.00 9.14
CA PRO A 332 -13.77 -7.12 9.08
C PRO A 332 -13.16 -8.49 9.42
N HIS A 333 -11.82 -8.62 9.34
CA HIS A 333 -11.07 -9.83 9.68
C HIS A 333 -10.60 -9.86 11.15
N ILE A 334 -10.89 -8.82 11.92
CA ILE A 334 -10.66 -8.74 13.37
C ILE A 334 -11.97 -9.07 14.08
N HIS A 335 -12.08 -10.30 14.57
CA HIS A 335 -13.27 -10.87 15.20
C HIS A 335 -13.24 -10.72 16.72
N PHE A 336 -14.29 -10.10 17.25
CA PHE A 336 -14.50 -9.95 18.69
C PHE A 336 -15.39 -11.08 19.27
N GLY A 337 -15.97 -11.93 18.42
CA GLY A 337 -16.92 -12.96 18.87
C GLY A 337 -18.36 -12.46 18.78
N ASP A 338 -19.32 -13.35 18.97
CA ASP A 338 -20.76 -13.07 18.85
C ASP A 338 -21.17 -12.41 17.52
N GLY A 339 -20.42 -12.70 16.45
CA GLY A 339 -20.62 -12.09 15.12
C GLY A 339 -20.11 -10.66 14.99
N VAL A 340 -19.52 -10.07 16.04
CA VAL A 340 -18.97 -8.72 16.02
C VAL A 340 -17.55 -8.72 15.46
N THR A 341 -17.26 -7.76 14.60
CA THR A 341 -15.93 -7.54 14.00
C THR A 341 -15.57 -6.05 14.07
N PHE A 342 -14.31 -5.70 13.85
CA PHE A 342 -13.92 -4.29 13.74
C PHE A 342 -14.39 -3.71 12.39
N GLN A 343 -15.64 -3.28 12.30
CA GLN A 343 -16.14 -2.61 11.10
C GLN A 343 -16.23 -1.10 11.28
N LEU A 344 -16.02 -0.37 10.18
CA LEU A 344 -16.25 1.06 10.10
C LEU A 344 -17.54 1.31 9.30
N PHE A 345 -18.45 2.08 9.85
CA PHE A 345 -19.75 2.40 9.24
C PHE A 345 -19.83 3.90 8.98
N GLN A 346 -20.12 4.29 7.73
CA GLN A 346 -20.31 5.70 7.38
C GLN A 346 -21.82 6.02 7.47
N HIS A 347 -22.18 6.98 8.32
CA HIS A 347 -23.55 7.44 8.49
C HIS A 347 -23.63 8.97 8.33
N GLY A 348 -23.96 9.43 7.11
CA GLY A 348 -23.86 10.85 6.78
C GLY A 348 -22.42 11.36 6.92
N ASP A 349 -22.22 12.39 7.72
CA ASP A 349 -20.89 12.95 8.04
C ASP A 349 -20.23 12.27 9.25
N THR A 350 -20.90 11.32 9.88
CA THR A 350 -20.42 10.62 11.07
C THR A 350 -19.83 9.27 10.71
N LEU A 351 -18.68 8.95 11.30
CA LEU A 351 -18.06 7.64 11.20
C LEU A 351 -18.30 6.87 12.51
N ARG A 352 -18.73 5.61 12.40
CA ARG A 352 -18.92 4.71 13.54
C ARG A 352 -17.97 3.53 13.44
N ALA A 353 -17.65 2.92 14.59
CA ALA A 353 -16.81 1.73 14.65
C ALA A 353 -17.40 0.64 15.53
N VAL A 354 -17.12 -0.63 15.20
CA VAL A 354 -17.56 -1.85 15.90
C VAL A 354 -19.07 -2.13 15.75
N LYS A 355 -19.94 -1.14 15.97
CA LYS A 355 -21.39 -1.21 15.73
C LYS A 355 -21.89 -0.02 14.94
N ASP A 356 -22.92 -0.22 14.13
CA ASP A 356 -23.66 0.86 13.46
C ASP A 356 -24.83 1.34 14.33
N GLU A 357 -24.49 1.89 15.50
CA GLU A 357 -25.47 2.36 16.49
C GLU A 357 -25.02 3.73 17.03
N ASP A 358 -25.98 4.53 17.51
CA ASP A 358 -25.66 5.77 18.23
C ASP A 358 -24.81 5.47 19.47
N GLY A 359 -23.80 6.30 19.73
CA GLY A 359 -22.82 6.10 20.81
C GLY A 359 -21.59 5.30 20.38
N PHE A 360 -21.53 4.83 19.12
CA PHE A 360 -20.36 4.18 18.54
C PHE A 360 -19.62 5.07 17.54
N GLU A 361 -19.77 6.38 17.66
CA GLU A 361 -19.09 7.36 16.82
C GLU A 361 -17.60 7.45 17.12
N ILE A 362 -16.83 7.73 16.08
CA ILE A 362 -15.44 8.14 16.16
C ILE A 362 -15.25 9.47 15.43
N ASP A 363 -14.56 10.38 16.08
CA ASP A 363 -14.16 11.67 15.49
C ASP A 363 -12.70 11.53 15.06
N ILE A 364 -12.50 11.64 13.74
CA ILE A 364 -11.19 11.50 13.12
C ILE A 364 -10.54 12.87 13.11
N ASP A 365 -9.34 12.91 13.65
CA ASP A 365 -8.52 14.11 13.70
C ASP A 365 -9.18 15.27 14.48
N PRO A 366 -9.72 14.98 15.69
CA PRO A 366 -10.54 15.90 16.44
C PRO A 366 -9.81 17.20 16.75
N PRO A 367 -10.52 18.32 16.97
CA PRO A 367 -9.90 19.51 17.52
C PRO A 367 -9.32 19.18 18.91
N LEU A 368 -8.01 19.38 19.04
CA LEU A 368 -7.27 19.19 20.28
C LEU A 368 -6.90 20.55 20.89
N PRO A 369 -6.90 20.69 22.23
CA PRO A 369 -6.45 21.91 22.89
C PRO A 369 -5.04 22.34 22.45
N PRO A 370 -4.72 23.65 22.48
CA PRO A 370 -3.35 24.11 22.23
C PRO A 370 -2.34 23.40 23.14
N ASN A 371 -1.20 22.98 22.57
CA ASN A 371 -0.13 22.24 23.26
C ASN A 371 -0.53 20.81 23.70
N HIS A 372 -1.59 20.23 23.13
CA HIS A 372 -1.92 18.83 23.38
C HIS A 372 -0.76 17.92 22.91
N PRO A 373 -0.29 16.94 23.69
CA PRO A 373 0.88 16.12 23.33
C PRO A 373 0.77 15.46 21.95
N TYR A 374 -0.44 15.05 21.55
CA TYR A 374 -0.67 14.41 20.25
C TYR A 374 -0.48 15.36 19.06
N GLN A 375 -0.56 16.69 19.25
CA GLN A 375 -0.29 17.64 18.17
C GLN A 375 1.17 17.55 17.68
N GLN A 376 2.11 17.21 18.58
CA GLN A 376 3.54 17.12 18.25
C GLN A 376 3.88 15.91 17.37
N HIS A 377 3.02 14.87 17.41
CA HIS A 377 3.25 13.59 16.74
C HIS A 377 2.13 13.21 15.76
N ARG A 378 1.28 14.17 15.41
CA ARG A 378 0.15 13.98 14.49
C ARG A 378 0.68 13.59 13.10
N GLN A 379 0.32 12.39 12.66
CA GLN A 379 0.65 11.90 11.33
C GLN A 379 -0.58 12.05 10.43
N PRO A 380 -0.47 12.68 9.23
CA PRO A 380 -1.61 12.83 8.34
C PRO A 380 -2.26 11.50 7.90
N HIS A 381 -1.47 10.43 7.85
CA HIS A 381 -1.94 9.11 7.43
C HIS A 381 -2.43 8.23 8.60
N ASP A 382 -2.14 8.63 9.85
CA ASP A 382 -2.57 7.97 11.10
C ASP A 382 -2.93 9.04 12.16
N PRO A 383 -3.97 9.85 11.90
CA PRO A 383 -4.30 11.01 12.74
C PRO A 383 -4.86 10.59 14.10
N PRO A 384 -4.85 11.48 15.12
CA PRO A 384 -5.56 11.27 16.38
C PRO A 384 -7.03 10.90 16.18
N VAL A 385 -7.58 10.14 17.12
CA VAL A 385 -8.99 9.73 17.09
C VAL A 385 -9.61 10.01 18.45
N ARG A 386 -10.82 10.56 18.48
CA ARG A 386 -11.64 10.62 19.68
C ARG A 386 -12.74 9.56 19.59
N SER A 387 -12.87 8.74 20.63
CA SER A 387 -13.91 7.70 20.70
C SER A 387 -14.41 7.49 22.13
N CYS A 388 -15.68 7.16 22.23
CA CYS A 388 -16.36 6.73 23.45
C CYS A 388 -16.45 5.19 23.57
N ILE A 389 -16.03 4.44 22.55
CA ILE A 389 -16.24 3.00 22.46
C ILE A 389 -15.33 2.26 23.43
N THR A 390 -15.91 1.35 24.22
CA THR A 390 -15.16 0.45 25.08
C THR A 390 -15.87 -0.90 25.24
N TYR A 391 -15.18 -1.88 25.79
CA TYR A 391 -15.72 -3.20 26.08
C TYR A 391 -15.71 -3.46 27.59
N TRP A 392 -16.83 -3.92 28.13
CA TRP A 392 -16.97 -4.33 29.53
C TRP A 392 -17.42 -5.79 29.62
N PRO A 393 -16.79 -6.63 30.46
CA PRO A 393 -17.11 -8.06 30.56
C PRO A 393 -18.60 -8.35 30.80
N SER A 394 -19.27 -7.54 31.63
CA SER A 394 -20.67 -7.76 32.04
C SER A 394 -21.70 -7.30 31.01
N THR A 395 -21.33 -6.34 30.16
CA THR A 395 -22.28 -5.59 29.32
C THR A 395 -21.94 -5.68 27.83
N GLY A 396 -20.73 -6.11 27.49
CA GLY A 396 -20.19 -6.10 26.14
C GLY A 396 -19.74 -4.71 25.71
N TRP A 397 -19.98 -4.41 24.43
CA TRP A 397 -19.64 -3.12 23.82
C TRP A 397 -20.56 -2.00 24.31
N VAL A 398 -19.99 -0.93 24.83
CA VAL A 398 -20.71 0.22 25.37
C VAL A 398 -20.02 1.54 25.01
N SER A 399 -20.78 2.62 25.07
CA SER A 399 -20.31 3.99 24.94
C SER A 399 -20.05 4.59 26.32
N LEU A 400 -18.83 5.05 26.59
CA LEU A 400 -18.43 5.77 27.81
C LEU A 400 -17.96 7.19 27.49
N GLY A 401 -17.44 7.91 28.50
CA GLY A 401 -16.84 9.23 28.28
C GLY A 401 -15.76 9.20 27.19
N ALA A 402 -15.84 10.16 26.27
CA ALA A 402 -14.94 10.26 25.12
C ALA A 402 -13.47 10.33 25.56
N ARG A 403 -12.62 9.57 24.88
CA ARG A 403 -11.17 9.53 25.07
C ARG A 403 -10.47 9.90 23.77
N ASP A 404 -9.41 10.66 23.90
CA ASP A 404 -8.52 10.98 22.78
C ASP A 404 -7.42 9.92 22.71
N TYR A 405 -7.24 9.36 21.53
CA TYR A 405 -6.16 8.45 21.16
C TYR A 405 -5.15 9.19 20.32
N SER A 406 -3.88 8.85 20.49
CA SER A 406 -2.77 9.49 19.78
C SER A 406 -2.85 9.31 18.26
N SER A 407 -3.47 8.23 17.80
CA SER A 407 -3.60 7.86 16.40
C SER A 407 -4.73 6.83 16.16
N VAL A 408 -5.11 6.58 14.91
CA VAL A 408 -6.07 5.53 14.53
C VAL A 408 -5.52 4.15 14.91
N SER A 409 -4.24 3.89 14.66
CA SER A 409 -3.60 2.62 15.03
C SER A 409 -3.61 2.38 16.55
N SER A 410 -3.38 3.42 17.35
CA SER A 410 -3.47 3.37 18.81
C SER A 410 -4.90 3.07 19.29
N PHE A 411 -5.90 3.69 18.67
CA PHE A 411 -7.31 3.39 18.91
C PHE A 411 -7.64 1.92 18.63
N VAL A 412 -7.27 1.39 17.46
CA VAL A 412 -7.51 -0.02 17.10
C VAL A 412 -6.87 -0.97 18.10
N LYS A 413 -5.59 -0.74 18.44
CA LYS A 413 -4.87 -1.55 19.44
C LYS A 413 -5.57 -1.51 20.80
N SER A 414 -6.06 -0.35 21.24
CA SER A 414 -6.82 -0.22 22.48
C SER A 414 -8.13 -0.99 22.48
N ILE A 415 -8.86 -1.02 21.35
CA ILE A 415 -10.10 -1.78 21.21
C ILE A 415 -9.83 -3.28 21.28
N VAL A 416 -8.79 -3.76 20.57
CA VAL A 416 -8.37 -5.17 20.59
C VAL A 416 -7.98 -5.60 22.01
N LEU A 417 -7.14 -4.81 22.69
CA LEU A 417 -6.72 -5.10 24.06
C LEU A 417 -7.90 -5.06 25.04
N GLY A 418 -8.71 -4.00 25.02
CA GLY A 418 -9.86 -3.89 25.93
C GLY A 418 -10.84 -5.06 25.79
N HIS A 419 -11.08 -5.51 24.55
CA HIS A 419 -11.88 -6.72 24.32
C HIS A 419 -11.19 -7.98 24.84
N PHE A 420 -9.90 -8.16 24.57
CA PHE A 420 -9.13 -9.31 25.04
C PHE A 420 -9.14 -9.41 26.57
N GLU A 421 -8.84 -8.31 27.25
CA GLU A 421 -8.88 -8.19 28.72
C GLU A 421 -10.26 -8.51 29.27
N GLY A 422 -11.32 -8.04 28.60
CA GLY A 422 -12.68 -8.25 29.09
C GLY A 422 -13.22 -9.66 28.88
N THR A 423 -12.61 -10.44 27.99
CA THR A 423 -13.07 -11.79 27.61
C THR A 423 -12.18 -12.93 28.08
N HIS A 424 -10.98 -12.62 28.56
CA HIS A 424 -10.03 -13.60 29.06
C HIS A 424 -9.76 -13.38 30.54
N GLN A 425 -9.56 -14.48 31.26
CA GLN A 425 -8.98 -14.39 32.60
C GLN A 425 -7.52 -14.01 32.47
N ILE A 426 -7.25 -12.71 32.54
CA ILE A 426 -5.89 -12.17 32.48
C ILE A 426 -5.34 -11.93 33.87
N ASN A 427 -4.07 -12.28 34.06
CA ASN A 427 -3.28 -11.77 35.16
C ASN A 427 -2.55 -10.53 34.66
N SER A 428 -2.68 -9.41 35.37
CA SER A 428 -2.01 -8.17 35.01
C SER A 428 -1.08 -7.73 36.13
N THR A 429 0.13 -7.30 35.77
CA THR A 429 0.96 -6.44 36.63
C THR A 429 1.19 -5.12 35.93
N GLY A 430 1.10 -4.01 36.66
CA GLY A 430 1.23 -2.68 36.09
C GLY A 430 2.09 -1.81 36.99
N ARG A 431 2.91 -0.97 36.39
CA ARG A 431 3.75 -0.03 37.13
C ARG A 431 3.88 1.29 36.42
N ILE A 432 3.83 2.36 37.20
CA ILE A 432 4.17 3.69 36.72
C ILE A 432 5.69 3.83 36.73
N ILE A 433 6.28 4.05 35.56
CA ILE A 433 7.70 4.30 35.41
C ILE A 433 7.92 5.82 35.29
N ASN A 434 8.65 6.38 36.26
CA ASN A 434 9.08 7.78 36.21
C ASN A 434 10.29 7.90 35.26
N ARG A 435 10.11 8.62 34.15
CA ARG A 435 11.23 9.08 33.31
C ARG A 435 11.80 10.35 33.95
N GLU A 436 12.78 10.18 34.84
CA GLU A 436 13.60 11.21 35.52
C GLU A 436 13.02 12.62 35.77
N LEU A 437 12.58 12.81 37.02
CA LEU A 437 12.70 13.95 37.96
C LEU A 437 12.42 15.42 37.58
N ARG A 438 12.19 15.83 36.34
CA ARG A 438 11.92 17.27 36.07
C ARG A 438 10.53 17.62 35.56
N TYR A 439 9.78 16.65 35.03
CA TYR A 439 8.40 16.84 34.61
C TYR A 439 7.63 15.55 34.91
N ASN A 440 6.37 15.65 35.35
CA ASN A 440 5.47 14.54 35.72
C ASN A 440 5.13 13.61 34.52
N ASN A 441 6.15 13.04 33.89
CA ASN A 441 6.07 12.20 32.71
C ASN A 441 6.05 10.74 33.18
N ASN A 442 4.99 10.42 33.91
CA ASN A 442 4.71 9.08 34.39
C ASN A 442 4.25 8.24 33.21
N VAL A 443 5.04 7.25 32.83
CA VAL A 443 4.66 6.29 31.78
C VAL A 443 4.10 5.05 32.46
N PRO A 444 2.78 4.79 32.40
CA PRO A 444 2.24 3.53 32.87
C PRO A 444 2.70 2.42 31.93
N VAL A 445 3.27 1.36 32.48
CA VAL A 445 3.57 0.14 31.74
C VAL A 445 2.83 -1.00 32.41
N SER A 446 1.98 -1.68 31.63
CA SER A 446 1.21 -2.83 32.07
C SER A 446 1.59 -4.05 31.26
N VAL A 447 1.71 -5.19 31.94
CA VAL A 447 1.99 -6.50 31.35
C VAL A 447 0.82 -7.40 31.67
N HIS A 448 0.18 -7.90 30.62
CA HIS A 448 -0.98 -8.77 30.68
C HIS A 448 -0.57 -10.16 30.21
N THR A 449 -1.00 -11.20 30.92
CA THR A 449 -0.68 -12.57 30.55
C THR A 449 -1.85 -13.54 30.77
N THR A 450 -1.94 -14.50 29.85
CA THR A 450 -2.78 -15.70 29.94
C THR A 450 -1.99 -16.92 30.39
N GLU A 451 -0.70 -16.78 30.69
CA GLU A 451 0.10 -17.84 31.29
C GLU A 451 -0.55 -18.26 32.62
N SER A 452 -0.74 -19.56 32.80
CA SER A 452 -1.24 -20.09 34.07
C SER A 452 -0.17 -19.89 35.14
N ALA A 453 -0.57 -19.37 36.29
CA ALA A 453 0.36 -19.15 37.39
C ALA A 453 1.00 -20.48 37.83
N VAL A 454 2.32 -20.52 37.90
CA VAL A 454 3.03 -21.65 38.50
C VAL A 454 2.68 -21.70 39.99
N SER A 455 2.19 -22.85 40.47
CA SER A 455 1.76 -23.03 41.86
C SER A 455 2.94 -22.93 42.83
N GLY A 456 2.89 -21.95 43.74
CA GLY A 456 3.95 -21.64 44.71
C GLY A 456 4.08 -20.13 44.82
N VAL A 457 3.88 -19.57 46.02
CA VAL A 457 3.78 -18.12 46.22
C VAL A 457 5.14 -17.46 45.91
N GLY A 458 5.15 -16.54 44.94
CA GLY A 458 6.34 -15.78 44.52
C GLY A 458 5.98 -14.45 43.83
N ALA A 459 6.96 -13.70 43.35
CA ALA A 459 6.77 -12.47 42.59
C ALA A 459 6.20 -12.75 41.17
N PHE A 460 5.80 -11.72 40.42
CA PHE A 460 5.17 -11.91 39.10
C PHE A 460 6.05 -12.73 38.14
N ASN A 461 7.36 -12.48 38.18
CA ASN A 461 8.37 -13.21 37.41
C ASN A 461 8.47 -14.70 37.76
N ASP A 462 8.21 -15.07 39.02
CA ASP A 462 8.20 -16.46 39.47
C ASP A 462 6.92 -17.16 39.03
N ARG A 463 5.78 -16.44 39.04
CA ARG A 463 4.47 -17.01 38.67
C ARG A 463 4.29 -17.15 37.17
N PHE A 464 4.90 -16.28 36.38
CA PHE A 464 4.74 -16.20 34.93
C PHE A 464 6.10 -16.13 34.19
N PRO A 465 6.93 -17.18 34.32
CA PRO A 465 8.30 -17.17 33.80
C PRO A 465 8.37 -17.00 32.28
N VAL A 466 7.42 -17.54 31.52
CA VAL A 466 7.40 -17.39 30.05
C VAL A 466 7.12 -15.93 29.68
N THR A 467 6.12 -15.32 30.32
CA THR A 467 5.73 -13.93 30.14
C THR A 467 6.88 -13.00 30.51
N THR A 468 7.50 -13.19 31.66
CA THR A 468 8.60 -12.32 32.09
C THR A 468 9.80 -12.43 31.16
N ARG A 469 10.13 -13.63 30.66
CA ARG A 469 11.21 -13.78 29.69
C ARG A 469 10.92 -13.03 28.39
N LEU A 470 9.70 -13.14 27.87
CA LEU A 470 9.29 -12.42 26.64
C LEU A 470 9.25 -10.91 26.86
N ALA A 471 8.63 -10.46 27.95
CA ALA A 471 8.54 -9.05 28.29
C ALA A 471 9.93 -8.42 28.56
N ARG A 472 10.86 -9.16 29.17
CA ARG A 472 12.26 -8.72 29.33
C ARG A 472 12.95 -8.49 27.99
N ALA A 473 12.72 -9.35 27.01
CA ALA A 473 13.28 -9.20 25.67
C ALA A 473 12.74 -7.94 24.95
N VAL A 474 11.43 -7.66 25.10
CA VAL A 474 10.78 -6.51 24.45
C VAL A 474 11.10 -5.19 25.14
N LEU A 475 11.00 -5.15 26.47
CA LEU A 475 11.17 -3.92 27.25
C LEU A 475 12.64 -3.51 27.40
N GLY A 476 13.57 -4.45 27.20
CA GLY A 476 14.99 -4.26 27.47
C GLY A 476 15.32 -4.23 28.96
N ALA A 477 16.59 -4.47 29.28
CA ALA A 477 17.05 -4.77 30.65
C ALA A 477 16.63 -3.71 31.70
N ILE A 478 16.70 -2.41 31.35
CA ILE A 478 16.43 -1.32 32.30
C ILE A 478 14.95 -1.26 32.68
N ILE A 479 14.06 -1.27 31.68
CA ILE A 479 12.62 -1.17 31.91
C ILE A 479 12.12 -2.46 32.54
N SER A 480 12.59 -3.60 32.06
CA SER A 480 12.18 -4.89 32.56
C SER A 480 12.57 -5.10 34.03
N ALA A 481 13.77 -4.67 34.44
CA ALA A 481 14.17 -4.77 35.85
C ALA A 481 13.28 -3.93 36.77
N ARG A 482 12.85 -2.74 36.30
CA ARG A 482 11.92 -1.90 37.07
C ARG A 482 10.53 -2.52 37.22
N ILE A 483 10.10 -3.37 36.30
CA ILE A 483 8.78 -4.01 36.33
C ILE A 483 8.81 -5.34 37.07
N PHE A 484 9.86 -6.15 36.89
CA PHE A 484 9.85 -7.55 37.33
C PHE A 484 10.75 -7.88 38.52
N ASP A 485 11.71 -7.01 38.89
CA ASP A 485 12.78 -7.37 39.85
C ASP A 485 12.60 -6.67 41.22
N GLN A 486 11.42 -6.12 41.48
CA GLN A 486 11.01 -5.56 42.77
C GLN A 486 9.76 -6.27 43.25
#